data_AF-A0A146L9B0-F1
#
_entry.id   AF-A0A146L9B0-F1
#
_cell.length_a   1.000
_cell.length_b   1.000
_cell.length_c   1.000
_cell.angle_alpha   90.00
_cell.angle_beta   90.00
_cell.angle_gamma   90.00
#
_symmetry.space_group_name_H-M   'P 1'
#
loop_
_entity.id
_entity.type
_entity.pdbx_description
1 polymer ?
#
loop_
_entity_poly.entity_id
_entity_poly.type
_entity_poly.pdbx_seq_one_letter_code
_entity_poly.pdbx_strand_id
1 'polypeptide(L)'
;YFKNGYTLYLNSGLSSSRNHYGQRVITREADLVTAHEFGHNWGSEHDPDINECSPSASQGGSYLMYTYSVSGYDVNNKRFSPCSLRSIKKVLQAKSGRCFSEPEESFCGNLRVEGDEECDAGLLGTEDNDACCDKVCKLRRSQGAVCSDKNSPCCQNCHFMSEGIKCREAQYSTCEQESRCSGKGPDCPKSAPMTDGTECQERGKCRLGKCIPYCETQGLQSCMCDTVADACKRCCRMNLNETCFPVTPHNLLPDGTPCIHGFCNHGVCEKTIQDVVERFWDIIEDININKVLLILRDNVVGAVIIVTALIWVPASCLINYLDKKRLEKRYEPDSDYTRFGTKSREDLWMAPDTAKKVINIKVPKPPNPQAAM
;
A
#
# COMPACT_ATOMS: atom_id res chain seq x y z
N TYR A 1 22.40 -12.63 -11.97
CA TYR A 1 23.20 -11.48 -11.48
C TYR A 1 24.13 -11.97 -10.39
N PHE A 2 25.31 -11.39 -10.21
CA PHE A 2 26.22 -11.78 -9.11
C PHE A 2 26.51 -10.56 -8.25
N LYS A 3 26.05 -10.55 -6.99
CA LYS A 3 26.28 -9.47 -6.02
C LYS A 3 26.71 -10.11 -4.70
N ASN A 4 27.76 -9.57 -4.08
CA ASN A 4 28.28 -10.01 -2.77
C ASN A 4 28.55 -11.52 -2.62
N GLY A 5 29.02 -12.20 -3.68
CA GLY A 5 29.32 -13.63 -3.63
C GLY A 5 28.14 -14.56 -3.91
N TYR A 6 26.94 -14.02 -4.17
CA TYR A 6 25.73 -14.79 -4.43
C TYR A 6 25.24 -14.63 -5.87
N THR A 7 24.80 -15.75 -6.46
CA THR A 7 24.03 -15.74 -7.69
C THR A 7 22.59 -15.34 -7.38
N LEU A 8 22.18 -14.17 -7.86
CA LEU A 8 20.85 -13.62 -7.74
C LEU A 8 20.02 -13.92 -9.00
N TYR A 9 18.81 -14.42 -8.76
CA TYR A 9 17.75 -14.63 -9.74
C TYR A 9 16.69 -13.56 -9.53
N LEU A 10 16.51 -12.67 -10.51
CA LEU A 10 15.60 -11.52 -10.42
C LEU A 10 14.21 -11.80 -11.01
N ASN A 11 13.89 -13.07 -11.25
CA ASN A 11 12.57 -13.55 -11.67
C ASN A 11 11.77 -14.05 -10.47
N SER A 12 11.84 -13.31 -9.37
CA SER A 12 11.21 -13.61 -8.09
C SER A 12 10.20 -12.51 -7.73
N GLY A 13 9.21 -12.88 -6.93
CA GLY A 13 8.24 -11.95 -6.35
C GLY A 13 7.82 -12.45 -4.98
N LEU A 14 7.44 -11.53 -4.09
CA LEU A 14 6.96 -11.86 -2.77
C LEU A 14 5.58 -11.23 -2.58
N SER A 15 4.61 -12.04 -2.16
CA SER A 15 3.29 -11.58 -1.74
C SER A 15 2.97 -12.21 -0.38
N SER A 16 2.24 -11.49 0.46
CA SER A 16 1.85 -11.94 1.79
C SER A 16 0.34 -11.90 1.94
N SER A 17 -0.23 -12.99 2.46
CA SER A 17 -1.63 -13.05 2.88
C SER A 17 -1.85 -12.53 4.31
N ARG A 18 -0.83 -11.93 4.92
CA ARG A 18 -0.90 -11.24 6.21
C ARG A 18 -0.36 -9.82 6.10
N ASN A 19 -1.11 -8.86 6.63
CA ASN A 19 -0.66 -7.46 6.70
C ASN A 19 0.32 -7.23 7.85
N HIS A 20 0.89 -6.02 7.94
CA HIS A 20 1.83 -5.64 9.01
C HIS A 20 1.23 -5.75 10.43
N TYR A 21 -0.10 -5.70 10.55
CA TYR A 21 -0.84 -5.87 11.79
C TYR A 21 -1.10 -7.35 12.15
N GLY A 22 -0.55 -8.30 11.37
CA GLY A 22 -0.69 -9.74 11.60
C GLY A 22 -2.06 -10.31 11.22
N GLN A 23 -2.96 -9.49 10.69
CA GLN A 23 -4.29 -9.91 10.25
C GLN A 23 -4.22 -10.58 8.89
N ARG A 24 -5.12 -11.53 8.65
CA ARG A 24 -5.25 -12.20 7.35
C ARG A 24 -5.89 -11.23 6.36
N VAL A 25 -5.21 -10.99 5.24
CA VAL A 25 -5.72 -10.21 4.11
C VAL A 25 -6.87 -10.99 3.47
N ILE A 26 -7.95 -10.28 3.09
CA ILE A 26 -9.08 -10.94 2.41
C ILE A 26 -8.62 -11.54 1.09
N THR A 27 -9.16 -12.70 0.70
CA THR A 27 -8.72 -13.42 -0.51
C THR A 27 -8.73 -12.52 -1.75
N ARG A 28 -9.76 -11.66 -1.88
CA ARG A 28 -9.85 -10.68 -2.98
C ARG A 28 -8.64 -9.75 -3.03
N GLU A 29 -8.22 -9.19 -1.91
CA GLU A 29 -7.06 -8.29 -1.84
C GLU A 29 -5.76 -9.05 -2.06
N ALA A 30 -5.63 -10.26 -1.50
CA ALA A 30 -4.45 -11.10 -1.71
C ALA A 30 -4.26 -11.48 -3.18
N ASP A 31 -5.34 -11.79 -3.90
CA ASP A 31 -5.32 -12.06 -5.35
C ASP A 31 -4.89 -10.81 -6.13
N LEU A 32 -5.43 -9.64 -5.77
CA LEU A 32 -5.09 -8.38 -6.41
C LEU A 32 -3.62 -7.98 -6.19
N VAL A 33 -3.13 -8.03 -4.95
CA VAL A 33 -1.73 -7.75 -4.64
C VAL A 33 -0.82 -8.71 -5.39
N THR A 34 -1.13 -10.01 -5.38
CA THR A 34 -0.33 -11.00 -6.10
C THR A 34 -0.32 -10.72 -7.61
N ALA A 35 -1.47 -10.36 -8.19
CA ALA A 35 -1.56 -10.01 -9.61
C ALA A 35 -0.80 -8.71 -9.94
N HIS A 36 -0.79 -7.73 -9.03
CA HIS A 36 -0.01 -6.50 -9.13
C HIS A 36 1.50 -6.80 -9.21
N GLU A 37 2.01 -7.65 -8.30
CA GLU A 37 3.42 -8.07 -8.32
C GLU A 37 3.79 -8.88 -9.59
N PHE A 38 2.85 -9.68 -10.11
CA PHE A 38 3.03 -10.30 -11.42
C PHE A 38 3.07 -9.28 -12.57
N GLY A 39 2.29 -8.20 -12.47
CA GLY A 39 2.33 -7.06 -13.39
C GLY A 39 3.73 -6.43 -13.46
N HIS A 40 4.40 -6.25 -12.32
CA HIS A 40 5.79 -5.81 -12.27
C HIS A 40 6.75 -6.81 -12.92
N ASN A 41 6.59 -8.11 -12.67
CA ASN A 41 7.41 -9.15 -13.33
C ASN A 41 7.22 -9.17 -14.85
N TRP A 42 6.02 -8.81 -15.34
CA TRP A 42 5.75 -8.59 -16.75
C TRP A 42 6.18 -7.22 -17.27
N GLY A 43 6.79 -6.40 -16.42
CA GLY A 43 7.43 -5.12 -16.78
C GLY A 43 6.50 -3.93 -16.82
N SER A 44 5.35 -3.99 -16.15
CA SER A 44 4.58 -2.77 -15.86
C SER A 44 5.18 -2.02 -14.67
N GLU A 45 5.32 -0.71 -14.82
CA GLU A 45 5.48 0.20 -13.69
C GLU A 45 4.09 0.55 -13.11
N HIS A 46 4.07 1.35 -12.05
CA HIS A 46 2.82 1.95 -11.57
C HIS A 46 2.16 2.83 -12.64
N ASP A 47 0.83 2.82 -12.66
CA ASP A 47 0.03 3.66 -13.54
C ASP A 47 0.18 5.14 -13.16
N PRO A 48 0.44 6.03 -14.13
CA PRO A 48 0.49 7.46 -13.86
C PRO A 48 -0.90 8.01 -13.48
N ASP A 49 -0.93 9.08 -12.69
CA ASP A 49 -2.16 9.80 -12.29
C ASP A 49 -2.79 10.60 -13.45
N ILE A 50 -3.18 9.89 -14.51
CA ILE A 50 -3.90 10.41 -15.68
C ILE A 50 -5.15 9.58 -15.88
N ASN A 51 -6.22 10.22 -16.36
CA ASN A 51 -7.53 9.56 -16.48
C ASN A 51 -7.55 8.31 -17.40
N GLU A 52 -6.61 8.19 -18.34
CA GLU A 52 -6.49 6.99 -19.18
C GLU A 52 -6.10 5.74 -18.36
N CYS A 53 -5.26 5.90 -17.34
CA CYS A 53 -4.60 4.80 -16.65
C CYS A 53 -4.91 4.72 -15.15
N SER A 54 -5.45 5.79 -14.58
CA SER A 54 -5.91 5.88 -13.19
C SER A 54 -7.21 6.71 -13.14
N PRO A 55 -8.32 6.19 -13.69
CA PRO A 55 -9.59 6.91 -13.68
C PRO A 55 -10.21 6.94 -12.28
N SER A 56 -11.12 7.87 -12.05
CA SER A 56 -11.81 8.04 -10.75
C SER A 56 -12.72 6.85 -10.39
N ALA A 57 -13.13 6.76 -9.12
CA ALA A 57 -14.09 5.76 -8.65
C ALA A 57 -15.40 5.73 -9.47
N SER A 58 -15.90 6.91 -9.86
CA SER A 58 -17.11 7.06 -10.71
C SER A 58 -16.96 6.51 -12.14
N GLN A 59 -15.73 6.30 -12.60
CA GLN A 59 -15.38 5.76 -13.92
C GLN A 59 -14.85 4.32 -13.81
N GLY A 60 -15.17 3.62 -12.73
CA GLY A 60 -14.77 2.24 -12.50
C GLY A 60 -13.46 2.09 -11.73
N GLY A 61 -12.97 3.15 -11.09
CA GLY A 61 -11.82 3.15 -10.17
C GLY A 61 -10.48 2.97 -10.85
N SER A 62 -9.39 3.11 -10.08
CA SER A 62 -8.04 2.88 -10.57
C SER A 62 -7.83 1.45 -11.06
N TYR A 63 -6.89 1.25 -11.98
CA TYR A 63 -6.53 -0.06 -12.49
C TYR A 63 -5.61 -0.84 -11.53
N LEU A 64 -5.34 -2.09 -11.85
CA LEU A 64 -4.56 -3.01 -11.02
C LEU A 64 -3.16 -2.48 -10.66
N MET A 65 -2.50 -1.74 -11.56
CA MET A 65 -1.14 -1.21 -11.35
C MET A 65 -1.13 0.18 -10.73
N TYR A 66 -2.20 0.61 -10.09
CA TYR A 66 -2.20 1.86 -9.33
C TYR A 66 -1.14 1.82 -8.22
N THR A 67 -0.43 2.93 -7.98
CA THR A 67 0.65 3.02 -6.96
C THR A 67 0.16 2.71 -5.53
N TYR A 68 -1.14 2.84 -5.28
CA TYR A 68 -1.76 2.51 -4.00
C TYR A 68 -2.69 1.30 -4.13
N SER A 69 -2.81 0.54 -3.05
CA SER A 69 -3.67 -0.64 -2.95
C SER A 69 -5.12 -0.36 -3.37
N VAL A 70 -5.64 -1.18 -4.27
CA VAL A 70 -7.04 -1.14 -4.73
C VAL A 70 -7.93 -2.09 -3.92
N SER A 71 -9.17 -1.70 -3.66
CA SER A 71 -10.12 -2.50 -2.84
C SER A 71 -10.68 -3.75 -3.55
N GLY A 72 -10.69 -3.75 -4.88
CA GLY A 72 -11.30 -4.79 -5.70
C GLY A 72 -12.81 -4.69 -5.86
N TYR A 73 -13.43 -3.62 -5.34
CA TYR A 73 -14.85 -3.34 -5.54
C TYR A 73 -15.15 -2.80 -6.95
N ASP A 74 -14.25 -1.99 -7.50
CA ASP A 74 -14.47 -1.37 -8.79
C ASP A 74 -14.02 -2.26 -9.96
N VAL A 75 -14.64 -2.03 -11.11
CA VAL A 75 -14.47 -2.89 -12.30
C VAL A 75 -13.05 -2.87 -12.87
N ASN A 76 -12.34 -1.75 -12.75
CA ASN A 76 -10.98 -1.62 -13.28
C ASN A 76 -9.93 -2.19 -12.34
N ASN A 77 -10.21 -2.35 -11.03
CA ASN A 77 -9.24 -2.90 -10.07
C ASN A 77 -8.74 -4.30 -10.48
N LYS A 78 -9.55 -5.04 -11.26
CA LYS A 78 -9.25 -6.40 -11.75
C LYS A 78 -8.69 -6.43 -13.18
N ARG A 79 -8.25 -5.28 -13.69
CA ARG A 79 -7.78 -5.12 -15.07
C ARG A 79 -6.47 -4.35 -15.09
N PHE A 80 -5.62 -4.66 -16.05
CA PHE A 80 -4.49 -3.80 -16.40
C PHE A 80 -4.98 -2.57 -17.16
N SER A 81 -4.35 -1.42 -16.91
CA SER A 81 -4.65 -0.19 -17.63
C SER A 81 -4.09 -0.23 -19.05
N PRO A 82 -4.51 0.70 -19.94
CA PRO A 82 -3.86 0.89 -21.23
C PRO A 82 -2.34 1.16 -21.11
N CYS A 83 -1.89 1.85 -20.06
CA CYS A 83 -0.47 2.08 -19.80
C CYS A 83 0.26 0.77 -19.47
N SER A 84 -0.27 -0.01 -18.52
CA SER A 84 0.32 -1.27 -18.10
C SER A 84 0.42 -2.25 -19.27
N LEU A 85 -0.66 -2.37 -20.06
CA LEU A 85 -0.72 -3.28 -21.22
C LEU A 85 0.34 -2.94 -22.28
N ARG A 86 0.62 -1.64 -22.51
CA ARG A 86 1.68 -1.23 -23.45
C ARG A 86 3.06 -1.69 -22.98
N SER A 87 3.34 -1.60 -21.69
CA SER A 87 4.62 -2.03 -21.11
C SER A 87 4.75 -3.55 -21.11
N ILE A 88 3.72 -4.26 -20.63
CA ILE A 88 3.64 -5.73 -20.60
C ILE A 88 3.85 -6.31 -22.00
N LYS A 89 3.16 -5.76 -23.02
CA LYS A 89 3.29 -6.23 -24.40
C LYS A 89 4.73 -6.20 -24.89
N LYS A 90 5.48 -5.12 -24.62
CA LYS A 90 6.89 -4.99 -25.04
C LYS A 90 7.77 -6.07 -24.42
N VAL A 91 7.57 -6.36 -23.14
CA VAL A 91 8.35 -7.38 -22.43
C VAL A 91 7.99 -8.78 -22.91
N LEU A 92 6.71 -9.09 -23.07
CA LEU A 92 6.28 -10.38 -23.60
C LEU A 92 6.82 -10.60 -25.01
N GLN A 93 6.77 -9.62 -25.90
CA GLN A 93 7.33 -9.73 -27.25
C GLN A 93 8.85 -9.98 -27.24
N ALA A 94 9.58 -9.41 -26.28
CA ALA A 94 11.03 -9.54 -26.21
C ALA A 94 11.53 -10.79 -25.45
N LYS A 95 10.77 -11.28 -24.48
CA LYS A 95 11.25 -12.28 -23.51
C LYS A 95 10.44 -13.58 -23.47
N SER A 96 9.18 -13.61 -23.92
CA SER A 96 8.32 -14.81 -23.80
C SER A 96 8.95 -16.06 -24.41
N GLY A 97 9.50 -15.95 -25.62
CA GLY A 97 10.16 -17.08 -26.32
C GLY A 97 11.41 -17.64 -25.62
N ARG A 98 11.85 -17.10 -24.48
CA ARG A 98 12.97 -17.64 -23.70
C ARG A 98 12.55 -18.68 -22.66
N CYS A 99 11.33 -18.58 -22.12
CA CYS A 99 10.90 -19.41 -20.99
C CYS A 99 9.42 -19.78 -20.97
N PHE A 100 8.60 -19.24 -21.88
CA PHE A 100 7.21 -19.66 -21.97
C PHE A 100 7.17 -20.99 -22.75
N SER A 101 6.55 -21.99 -22.16
CA SER A 101 6.16 -23.23 -22.82
C SER A 101 4.71 -23.15 -23.28
N GLU A 102 4.30 -24.08 -24.14
CA GLU A 102 2.88 -24.32 -24.36
C GLU A 102 2.22 -24.74 -23.03
N PRO A 103 0.94 -24.37 -22.80
CA PRO A 103 0.24 -24.79 -21.60
C PRO A 103 0.23 -26.31 -21.49
N GLU A 104 0.89 -26.84 -20.45
CA GLU A 104 0.79 -28.25 -20.10
C GLU A 104 -0.54 -28.47 -19.34
N GLU A 105 -1.31 -29.50 -19.71
CA GLU A 105 -2.59 -29.81 -19.06
C GLU A 105 -2.43 -30.44 -17.66
N SER A 106 -1.25 -31.01 -17.37
CA SER A 106 -0.89 -31.58 -16.07
C SER A 106 0.63 -31.56 -15.86
N PHE A 107 1.05 -31.38 -14.60
CA PHE A 107 2.46 -31.46 -14.21
C PHE A 107 2.61 -32.29 -12.94
N CYS A 108 3.11 -33.51 -13.10
CA CYS A 108 3.35 -34.41 -11.98
C CYS A 108 4.54 -33.93 -11.13
N GLY A 109 4.24 -33.48 -9.91
CA GLY A 109 5.22 -33.03 -8.92
C GLY A 109 4.99 -31.63 -8.38
N ASN A 110 3.88 -30.96 -8.72
CA ASN A 110 3.49 -29.64 -8.20
C ASN A 110 2.52 -29.70 -7.00
N LEU A 111 2.25 -30.91 -6.48
CA LEU A 111 1.32 -31.22 -5.38
C LEU A 111 -0.17 -31.03 -5.74
N ARG A 112 -0.52 -30.93 -7.02
CA ARG A 112 -1.90 -30.80 -7.49
C ARG A 112 -2.22 -31.91 -8.46
N VAL A 113 -3.35 -32.57 -8.23
CA VAL A 113 -3.84 -33.61 -9.12
C VAL A 113 -4.46 -32.94 -10.35
N GLU A 114 -3.83 -33.13 -11.50
CA GLU A 114 -4.22 -32.51 -12.77
C GLU A 114 -4.31 -33.56 -13.90
N GLY A 115 -5.13 -33.31 -14.92
CA GLY A 115 -5.25 -34.20 -16.08
C GLY A 115 -5.62 -35.65 -15.73
N ASP A 116 -4.73 -36.59 -16.03
CA ASP A 116 -4.91 -38.03 -15.80
C ASP A 116 -4.26 -38.54 -14.50
N GLU A 117 -3.70 -37.65 -13.67
CA GLU A 117 -3.09 -38.01 -12.39
C GLU A 117 -4.12 -38.55 -11.39
N GLU A 118 -3.73 -39.51 -10.56
CA GLU A 118 -4.58 -40.03 -9.47
C GLU A 118 -4.17 -39.45 -8.10
N CYS A 119 -2.95 -38.95 -8.02
CA CYS A 119 -2.33 -38.31 -6.86
C CYS A 119 -1.09 -37.56 -7.33
N ASP A 120 -0.61 -36.60 -6.53
CA ASP A 120 0.66 -35.93 -6.74
C ASP A 120 1.35 -35.67 -5.38
N ALA A 121 2.40 -36.46 -5.11
CA ALA A 121 3.20 -36.38 -3.89
C ALA A 121 4.26 -35.27 -3.90
N GLY A 122 4.37 -34.51 -5.00
CA GLY A 122 5.42 -33.52 -5.20
C GLY A 122 6.70 -34.11 -5.80
N LEU A 123 7.69 -33.23 -6.00
CA LEU A 123 8.95 -33.60 -6.66
C LEU A 123 9.74 -34.64 -5.84
N LEU A 124 10.15 -35.71 -6.52
CA LEU A 124 10.89 -36.85 -5.99
C LEU A 124 12.14 -36.43 -5.20
N GLY A 125 12.07 -36.48 -3.86
CA GLY A 125 13.26 -36.36 -2.99
C GLY A 125 13.18 -35.34 -1.86
N THR A 126 12.08 -34.61 -1.70
CA THR A 126 11.90 -33.69 -0.56
C THR A 126 11.09 -34.37 0.55
N GLU A 127 11.80 -35.04 1.48
CA GLU A 127 11.46 -35.49 2.86
C GLU A 127 10.02 -35.87 3.29
N ASP A 128 9.06 -36.02 2.40
CA ASP A 128 7.65 -36.22 2.77
C ASP A 128 6.92 -37.07 1.72
N ASN A 129 7.45 -38.27 1.45
CA ASN A 129 6.86 -39.22 0.51
C ASN A 129 5.46 -39.64 0.99
N ASP A 130 4.43 -39.25 0.23
CA ASP A 130 3.12 -39.87 0.32
C ASP A 130 3.25 -41.37 0.02
N ALA A 131 3.05 -42.22 1.03
CA ALA A 131 3.15 -43.67 0.90
C ALA A 131 2.09 -44.25 -0.05
N CYS A 132 1.06 -43.47 -0.38
CA CYS A 132 -0.07 -43.87 -1.20
C CYS A 132 0.15 -43.56 -2.68
N CYS A 133 1.08 -42.65 -2.99
CA CYS A 133 1.33 -42.16 -4.34
C CYS A 133 2.69 -42.62 -4.86
N ASP A 134 2.77 -42.93 -6.15
CA ASP A 134 4.02 -43.28 -6.81
C ASP A 134 4.68 -42.09 -7.50
N LYS A 135 5.80 -42.36 -8.17
CA LYS A 135 6.65 -41.36 -8.82
C LYS A 135 6.09 -40.83 -10.14
N VAL A 136 5.01 -41.45 -10.62
CA VAL A 136 4.37 -41.17 -11.91
C VAL A 136 2.93 -40.71 -11.67
N CYS A 137 2.65 -40.18 -10.46
CA CYS A 137 1.37 -39.62 -10.07
C CYS A 137 0.19 -40.61 -10.18
N LYS A 138 0.45 -41.90 -9.87
CA LYS A 138 -0.57 -42.94 -9.75
C LYS A 138 -0.64 -43.49 -8.33
N LEU A 139 -1.82 -43.93 -7.92
CA LEU A 139 -2.01 -44.55 -6.62
C LEU A 139 -1.32 -45.92 -6.58
N ARG A 140 -0.67 -46.23 -5.45
CA ARG A 140 -0.05 -47.52 -5.20
C ARG A 140 -1.09 -48.59 -4.86
N ARG A 141 -1.95 -48.91 -5.81
CA ARG A 141 -3.03 -49.90 -5.64
C ARG A 141 -2.52 -51.28 -5.25
N SER A 142 -1.31 -51.65 -5.67
CA SER A 142 -0.64 -52.90 -5.26
C SER A 142 -0.36 -52.97 -3.74
N GLN A 143 -0.33 -51.83 -3.07
CA GLN A 143 -0.18 -51.69 -1.61
C GLN A 143 -1.51 -51.37 -0.91
N GLY A 144 -2.63 -51.45 -1.64
CA GLY A 144 -3.98 -51.19 -1.10
C GLY A 144 -4.41 -49.72 -1.09
N ALA A 145 -3.62 -48.81 -1.67
CA ALA A 145 -3.97 -47.38 -1.69
C ALA A 145 -5.21 -47.11 -2.56
N VAL A 146 -6.19 -46.41 -1.98
CA VAL A 146 -7.42 -45.95 -2.66
C VAL A 146 -7.56 -44.42 -2.68
N CYS A 147 -6.69 -43.71 -1.97
CA CYS A 147 -6.57 -42.25 -1.95
C CYS A 147 -5.14 -41.84 -1.57
N SER A 148 -4.86 -40.54 -1.66
CA SER A 148 -3.57 -39.94 -1.28
C SER A 148 -3.74 -39.06 -0.04
N ASP A 149 -2.91 -39.27 0.98
CA ASP A 149 -2.96 -38.49 2.21
C ASP A 149 -2.55 -37.02 1.99
N LYS A 150 -1.73 -36.74 0.95
CA LYS A 150 -1.30 -35.37 0.62
C LYS A 150 -2.34 -34.59 -0.20
N ASN A 151 -3.07 -35.26 -1.09
CA ASN A 151 -3.99 -34.56 -2.01
C ASN A 151 -5.46 -34.63 -1.57
N SER A 152 -5.83 -35.59 -0.71
CA SER A 152 -7.23 -35.86 -0.36
C SER A 152 -7.54 -35.53 1.10
N PRO A 153 -8.36 -34.50 1.40
CA PRO A 153 -8.65 -34.09 2.78
C PRO A 153 -9.38 -35.13 3.64
N CYS A 154 -10.00 -36.14 3.02
CA CYS A 154 -10.66 -37.26 3.70
C CYS A 154 -9.91 -38.59 3.52
N CYS A 155 -8.60 -38.55 3.31
CA CYS A 155 -7.74 -39.72 3.27
C CYS A 155 -6.89 -39.82 4.54
N GLN A 156 -6.75 -41.03 5.05
CA GLN A 156 -5.84 -41.34 6.13
C GLN A 156 -5.24 -42.73 5.92
N ASN A 157 -3.90 -42.80 5.91
CA ASN A 157 -3.16 -44.04 5.68
C ASN A 157 -3.62 -44.73 4.38
N CYS A 158 -3.75 -43.96 3.30
CA CYS A 158 -4.15 -44.43 1.97
C CYS A 158 -5.58 -44.98 1.84
N HIS A 159 -6.40 -44.79 2.88
CA HIS A 159 -7.80 -45.22 2.92
C HIS A 159 -8.74 -44.06 3.25
N PHE A 160 -9.99 -44.16 2.81
CA PHE A 160 -11.00 -43.16 3.12
C PHE A 160 -11.25 -43.11 4.62
N MET A 161 -11.26 -41.91 5.18
CA MET A 161 -11.67 -41.66 6.55
C MET A 161 -13.14 -42.06 6.74
N SER A 162 -13.50 -42.52 7.94
CA SER A 162 -14.87 -42.87 8.32
C SER A 162 -15.84 -41.71 8.15
N GLU A 163 -17.12 -42.05 7.97
CA GLU A 163 -18.19 -41.05 7.90
C GLU A 163 -18.24 -40.18 9.18
N GLY A 164 -18.40 -38.87 9.00
CA GLY A 164 -18.54 -37.92 10.11
C GLY A 164 -17.23 -37.29 10.61
N ILE A 165 -16.06 -37.74 10.13
CA ILE A 165 -14.78 -37.08 10.44
C ILE A 165 -14.75 -35.67 9.83
N LYS A 166 -14.41 -34.66 10.63
CA LYS A 166 -14.37 -33.27 10.15
C LYS A 166 -13.18 -33.06 9.22
N CYS A 167 -13.46 -32.55 8.02
CA CYS A 167 -12.44 -32.25 7.00
C CYS A 167 -12.34 -30.77 6.63
N ARG A 168 -13.38 -29.97 6.94
CA ARG A 168 -13.35 -28.50 6.81
C ARG A 168 -13.98 -27.86 8.03
N GLU A 169 -13.30 -26.87 8.59
CA GLU A 169 -13.88 -26.00 9.62
C GLU A 169 -14.93 -25.06 9.02
N ALA A 170 -15.85 -24.59 9.86
CA ALA A 170 -16.82 -23.58 9.47
C ALA A 170 -16.12 -22.24 9.17
N GLN A 171 -16.40 -21.66 8.01
CA GLN A 171 -15.85 -20.39 7.55
C GLN A 171 -16.95 -19.33 7.51
N TYR A 172 -17.09 -18.60 8.61
CA TYR A 172 -18.10 -17.53 8.74
C TYR A 172 -17.85 -16.36 7.76
N SER A 173 -16.60 -16.06 7.45
CA SER A 173 -16.24 -15.01 6.49
C SER A 173 -16.76 -15.28 5.08
N THR A 174 -16.83 -16.54 4.66
CA THR A 174 -17.27 -16.98 3.33
C THR A 174 -18.66 -17.62 3.30
N CYS A 175 -19.36 -17.67 4.44
CA CYS A 175 -20.69 -18.26 4.59
C CYS A 175 -20.76 -19.77 4.35
N GLU A 176 -19.75 -20.50 4.79
CA GLU A 176 -19.62 -21.95 4.60
C GLU A 176 -19.62 -22.66 5.96
N GLN A 177 -20.54 -23.60 6.17
CA GLN A 177 -20.57 -24.42 7.39
C GLN A 177 -19.38 -25.41 7.43
N GLU A 178 -19.22 -26.09 8.57
CA GLU A 178 -18.29 -27.21 8.63
C GLU A 178 -18.71 -28.33 7.66
N SER A 179 -17.73 -29.09 7.19
CA SER A 179 -17.97 -30.26 6.35
C SER A 179 -17.25 -31.49 6.90
N ARG A 180 -17.84 -32.65 6.66
CA ARG A 180 -17.43 -33.94 7.20
C ARG A 180 -17.32 -34.97 6.10
N CYS A 181 -16.35 -35.86 6.23
CA CYS A 181 -16.10 -36.95 5.30
C CYS A 181 -17.32 -37.85 5.19
N SER A 182 -17.61 -38.30 3.97
CA SER A 182 -18.75 -39.16 3.66
C SER A 182 -18.52 -40.64 3.98
N GLY A 183 -17.27 -41.03 4.28
CA GLY A 183 -16.87 -42.44 4.42
C GLY A 183 -16.70 -43.19 3.10
N LYS A 184 -17.06 -42.57 1.96
CA LYS A 184 -17.19 -43.26 0.66
C LYS A 184 -16.20 -42.80 -0.40
N GLY A 185 -15.43 -41.75 -0.11
CA GLY A 185 -14.52 -41.16 -1.09
C GLY A 185 -13.43 -40.29 -0.44
N PRO A 186 -12.46 -39.86 -1.26
CA PRO A 186 -11.29 -39.09 -0.81
C PRO A 186 -11.61 -37.60 -0.59
N ASP A 187 -12.65 -37.10 -1.26
CA ASP A 187 -12.99 -35.69 -1.25
C ASP A 187 -13.78 -35.31 0.00
N CYS A 188 -13.42 -34.16 0.56
CA CYS A 188 -14.29 -33.50 1.53
C CYS A 188 -15.50 -32.89 0.81
N PRO A 189 -16.73 -33.30 1.16
CA PRO A 189 -17.93 -32.75 0.54
C PRO A 189 -17.96 -31.23 0.61
N LYS A 190 -18.60 -30.59 -0.36
CA LYS A 190 -18.79 -29.14 -0.33
C LYS A 190 -19.56 -28.74 0.93
N SER A 191 -19.05 -27.76 1.66
CA SER A 191 -19.70 -27.22 2.85
C SER A 191 -21.11 -26.73 2.53
N ALA A 192 -22.05 -27.02 3.43
CA ALA A 192 -23.39 -26.48 3.35
C ALA A 192 -23.35 -24.94 3.52
N PRO A 193 -24.27 -24.20 2.89
CA PRO A 193 -24.35 -22.76 3.07
C PRO A 193 -24.74 -22.43 4.51
N MET A 194 -24.13 -21.39 5.09
CA MET A 194 -24.61 -20.83 6.37
C MET A 194 -26.04 -20.28 6.22
N THR A 195 -26.75 -20.21 7.35
CA THR A 195 -28.10 -19.63 7.42
C THR A 195 -28.11 -18.22 6.86
N ASP A 196 -29.10 -17.92 6.03
CA ASP A 196 -29.28 -16.58 5.47
C ASP A 196 -29.42 -15.54 6.60
N GLY A 197 -28.69 -14.43 6.49
CA GLY A 197 -28.66 -13.37 7.49
C GLY A 197 -27.53 -13.49 8.53
N THR A 198 -26.79 -14.60 8.60
CA THR A 198 -25.57 -14.71 9.42
C THR A 198 -24.55 -13.64 9.02
N GLU A 199 -23.96 -12.96 10.00
CA GLU A 199 -22.93 -11.94 9.75
C GLU A 199 -21.64 -12.61 9.23
N CYS A 200 -21.05 -12.03 8.18
CA CYS A 200 -19.85 -12.54 7.53
C CYS A 200 -18.82 -11.42 7.35
N GLN A 201 -17.83 -11.63 6.47
CA GLN A 201 -16.74 -10.69 6.23
C GLN A 201 -17.24 -9.25 6.05
N GLU A 202 -16.55 -8.29 6.67
CA GLU A 202 -16.84 -6.85 6.54
C GLU A 202 -18.28 -6.42 6.92
N ARG A 203 -18.88 -7.05 7.93
CA ARG A 203 -20.28 -6.83 8.37
C ARG A 203 -21.31 -7.13 7.27
N GLY A 204 -20.92 -7.96 6.30
CA GLY A 204 -21.82 -8.51 5.31
C GLY A 204 -22.81 -9.50 5.92
N LYS A 205 -23.72 -10.01 5.09
CA LYS A 205 -24.66 -11.05 5.48
C LYS A 205 -24.64 -12.21 4.49
N CYS A 206 -24.75 -13.42 5.02
CA CYS A 206 -24.88 -14.62 4.20
C CYS A 206 -26.20 -14.63 3.45
N ARG A 207 -26.13 -14.97 2.15
CA ARG A 207 -27.29 -15.28 1.31
C ARG A 207 -26.92 -16.39 0.34
N LEU A 208 -27.63 -17.52 0.40
CA LEU A 208 -27.40 -18.69 -0.46
C LEU A 208 -25.92 -19.16 -0.45
N GLY A 209 -25.29 -19.15 0.72
CA GLY A 209 -23.89 -19.58 0.88
C GLY A 209 -22.85 -18.61 0.33
N LYS A 210 -23.21 -17.35 0.07
CA LYS A 210 -22.27 -16.30 -0.31
C LYS A 210 -22.34 -15.15 0.70
N CYS A 211 -21.19 -14.60 1.06
CA CYS A 211 -21.12 -13.38 1.86
C CYS A 211 -21.46 -12.17 0.97
N ILE A 212 -22.63 -11.58 1.21
CA ILE A 212 -23.05 -10.33 0.55
C ILE A 212 -22.51 -9.17 1.38
N PRO A 213 -21.68 -8.27 0.82
CA PRO A 213 -21.10 -7.19 1.60
C PRO A 213 -22.17 -6.21 2.10
N TYR A 214 -21.82 -5.45 3.14
CA TYR A 214 -22.77 -4.59 3.87
C TYR A 214 -23.62 -3.69 2.95
N CYS A 215 -23.00 -2.97 2.00
CA CYS A 215 -23.71 -2.01 1.15
C CYS A 215 -24.76 -2.71 0.26
N GLU A 216 -24.42 -3.86 -0.30
CA GLU A 216 -25.29 -4.68 -1.14
C GLU A 216 -26.49 -5.23 -0.36
N THR A 217 -26.33 -5.47 0.95
CA THR A 217 -27.48 -5.83 1.81
C THR A 217 -28.48 -4.67 1.98
N GLN A 218 -28.04 -3.44 1.76
CA GLN A 218 -28.86 -2.21 1.82
C GLN A 218 -29.34 -1.75 0.44
N GLY A 219 -29.09 -2.53 -0.62
CA GLY A 219 -29.41 -2.13 -2.00
C GLY A 219 -28.47 -1.07 -2.59
N LEU A 220 -27.29 -0.90 -2.00
CA LEU A 220 -26.22 -0.01 -2.44
C LEU A 220 -25.03 -0.82 -2.98
N GLN A 221 -24.00 -0.15 -3.47
CA GLN A 221 -22.75 -0.78 -3.90
C GLN A 221 -21.59 -0.40 -2.99
N SER A 222 -20.76 -1.38 -2.65
CA SER A 222 -19.53 -1.18 -1.88
C SER A 222 -18.52 -0.37 -2.69
N CYS A 223 -17.85 0.57 -2.02
CA CYS A 223 -16.77 1.34 -2.62
C CYS A 223 -15.88 1.99 -1.56
N MET A 224 -14.78 2.61 -1.99
CA MET A 224 -13.87 3.36 -1.13
C MET A 224 -14.17 4.87 -1.26
N CYS A 225 -14.19 5.61 -0.16
CA CYS A 225 -14.32 7.07 -0.22
C CYS A 225 -13.01 7.73 -0.68
N ASP A 226 -13.13 8.73 -1.55
CA ASP A 226 -11.98 9.42 -2.17
C ASP A 226 -11.34 10.50 -1.26
N THR A 227 -11.97 10.81 -0.11
CA THR A 227 -11.46 11.79 0.86
C THR A 227 -10.64 11.10 1.95
N VAL A 228 -9.46 11.64 2.29
CA VAL A 228 -8.59 11.07 3.35
C VAL A 228 -9.34 10.91 4.68
N ALA A 229 -10.25 11.84 4.99
CA ALA A 229 -11.03 11.84 6.24
C ALA A 229 -12.09 10.73 6.31
N ASP A 230 -12.60 10.26 5.16
CA ASP A 230 -13.63 9.21 5.10
C ASP A 230 -13.10 7.89 4.54
N ALA A 231 -11.88 7.85 4.01
CA ALA A 231 -11.28 6.67 3.38
C ALA A 231 -11.18 5.45 4.32
N CYS A 232 -11.13 5.68 5.64
CA CYS A 232 -11.12 4.63 6.67
C CYS A 232 -12.49 4.40 7.32
N LYS A 233 -13.54 4.91 6.71
CA LYS A 233 -14.94 4.61 7.04
C LYS A 233 -15.49 3.68 5.97
N ARG A 234 -16.48 2.87 6.35
CA ARG A 234 -17.25 2.10 5.38
C ARG A 234 -18.04 3.04 4.48
N CYS A 235 -17.82 2.93 3.18
CA CYS A 235 -18.48 3.77 2.18
C CYS A 235 -19.33 2.93 1.23
N CYS A 236 -20.44 3.51 0.81
CA CYS A 236 -21.34 2.96 -0.19
C CYS A 236 -21.59 4.00 -1.29
N ARG A 237 -22.08 3.55 -2.43
CA ARG A 237 -22.63 4.40 -3.50
C ARG A 237 -23.96 3.87 -3.96
N MET A 238 -24.79 4.73 -4.52
CA MET A 238 -26.08 4.33 -5.11
C MET A 238 -25.84 3.48 -6.36
N ASN A 239 -24.98 3.98 -7.26
CA ASN A 239 -24.73 3.43 -8.60
C ASN A 239 -23.24 3.59 -8.93
N LEU A 240 -22.73 2.85 -9.93
CA LEU A 240 -21.33 2.96 -10.39
C LEU A 240 -20.88 4.38 -10.76
N ASN A 241 -21.79 5.20 -11.29
CA ASN A 241 -21.51 6.55 -11.77
C ASN A 241 -21.62 7.62 -10.67
N GLU A 242 -22.00 7.23 -9.45
CA GLU A 242 -22.20 8.14 -8.31
C GLU A 242 -20.99 8.12 -7.38
N THR A 243 -20.79 9.22 -6.67
CA THR A 243 -19.70 9.34 -5.69
C THR A 243 -19.97 8.51 -4.44
N CYS A 244 -18.91 7.95 -3.87
CA CYS A 244 -18.97 7.23 -2.60
C CYS A 244 -19.26 8.16 -1.43
N PHE A 245 -20.11 7.71 -0.51
CA PHE A 245 -20.42 8.41 0.72
C PHE A 245 -20.26 7.48 1.94
N PRO A 246 -19.82 8.01 3.09
CA PRO A 246 -19.67 7.21 4.31
C PRO A 246 -21.03 6.86 4.91
N VAL A 247 -21.16 5.64 5.42
CA VAL A 247 -22.39 5.17 6.06
C VAL A 247 -22.61 5.87 7.42
N THR A 248 -23.88 6.04 7.82
CA THR A 248 -24.28 6.63 9.10
C THR A 248 -25.13 5.62 9.90
N PRO A 249 -24.82 5.31 11.18
CA PRO A 249 -23.67 5.81 11.95
C PRO A 249 -22.33 5.34 11.38
N HIS A 250 -21.29 6.16 11.56
CA HIS A 250 -19.97 5.89 11.00
C HIS A 250 -19.43 4.54 11.48
N ASN A 251 -19.01 3.72 10.52
CA ASN A 251 -18.37 2.44 10.79
C ASN A 251 -16.91 2.53 10.36
N LEU A 252 -16.00 2.54 11.34
CA LEU A 252 -14.56 2.53 11.09
C LEU A 252 -14.11 1.17 10.56
N LEU A 253 -13.22 1.19 9.57
CA LEU A 253 -12.57 0.00 9.04
C LEU A 253 -11.45 -0.44 10.01
N PRO A 254 -11.17 -1.75 10.11
CA PRO A 254 -10.06 -2.26 10.91
C PRO A 254 -8.71 -1.69 10.47
N ASP A 255 -7.76 -1.60 11.41
CA ASP A 255 -6.39 -1.20 11.09
C ASP A 255 -5.75 -2.15 10.07
N GLY A 256 -5.00 -1.60 9.12
CA GLY A 256 -4.42 -2.35 8.01
C GLY A 256 -5.36 -2.57 6.83
N THR A 257 -6.59 -2.05 6.86
CA THR A 257 -7.46 -2.02 5.67
C THR A 257 -6.89 -1.04 4.65
N PRO A 258 -6.77 -1.40 3.35
CA PRO A 258 -6.37 -0.47 2.30
C PRO A 258 -7.26 0.77 2.24
N CYS A 259 -6.65 1.93 2.06
CA CYS A 259 -7.31 3.22 1.84
C CYS A 259 -6.64 3.97 0.68
N ILE A 260 -7.19 5.11 0.28
CA ILE A 260 -6.84 5.79 -0.99
C ILE A 260 -5.34 5.96 -1.25
N HIS A 261 -4.53 6.21 -0.23
CA HIS A 261 -3.10 6.46 -0.35
C HIS A 261 -2.24 5.56 0.57
N GLY A 262 -2.79 4.47 1.11
CA GLY A 262 -2.06 3.58 2.03
C GLY A 262 -2.98 2.69 2.85
N PHE A 263 -2.86 2.74 4.18
CA PHE A 263 -3.61 1.86 5.09
C PHE A 263 -4.25 2.62 6.25
N CYS A 264 -5.36 2.09 6.73
CA CYS A 264 -6.03 2.63 7.91
C CYS A 264 -5.28 2.33 9.19
N ASN A 265 -5.12 3.34 10.04
CA ASN A 265 -4.54 3.26 11.36
C ASN A 265 -5.34 4.15 12.31
N HIS A 266 -6.01 3.54 13.30
CA HIS A 266 -6.92 4.22 14.23
C HIS A 266 -7.98 5.11 13.53
N GLY A 267 -8.49 4.65 12.37
CA GLY A 267 -9.49 5.37 11.58
C GLY A 267 -8.94 6.52 10.71
N VAL A 268 -7.62 6.68 10.62
CA VAL A 268 -6.95 7.66 9.73
C VAL A 268 -6.23 6.91 8.62
N CYS A 269 -6.31 7.41 7.39
CA CYS A 269 -5.59 6.84 6.25
C CYS A 269 -4.14 7.36 6.23
N GLU A 270 -3.20 6.49 6.62
CA GLU A 270 -1.76 6.80 6.62
C GLU A 270 -1.14 6.47 5.27
N LYS A 271 -0.31 7.40 4.76
CA LYS A 271 0.30 7.24 3.44
C LYS A 271 1.49 6.27 3.48
N THR A 272 1.54 5.33 2.56
CA THR A 272 2.72 4.48 2.34
C THR A 272 3.60 5.08 1.25
N ILE A 273 4.84 5.43 1.60
CA ILE A 273 5.84 5.92 0.63
C ILE A 273 6.53 4.69 0.04
N GLN A 274 5.94 4.04 -0.97
CA GLN A 274 6.62 2.91 -1.63
C GLN A 274 7.53 3.36 -2.79
N ASP A 275 7.21 4.45 -3.50
CA ASP A 275 7.88 4.73 -4.79
C ASP A 275 9.20 5.52 -4.77
N VAL A 276 9.55 6.24 -3.69
CA VAL A 276 10.69 7.19 -3.74
C VAL A 276 11.98 6.61 -3.18
N VAL A 277 11.86 5.68 -2.22
CA VAL A 277 13.01 5.28 -1.38
C VAL A 277 13.91 4.27 -2.12
N GLU A 278 13.35 3.27 -2.82
CA GLU A 278 14.18 2.31 -3.58
C GLU A 278 14.94 2.97 -4.75
N ARG A 279 14.31 3.89 -5.49
CA ARG A 279 14.99 4.61 -6.57
C ARG A 279 16.13 5.51 -6.09
N PHE A 280 16.02 6.08 -4.88
CA PHE A 280 17.11 6.89 -4.31
C PHE A 280 18.24 6.02 -3.76
N TRP A 281 17.95 4.89 -3.12
CA TRP A 281 18.98 4.02 -2.56
C TRP A 281 19.75 3.24 -3.61
N ASP A 282 19.15 2.81 -4.73
CA ASP A 282 19.91 2.22 -5.83
C ASP A 282 20.92 3.20 -6.43
N ILE A 283 20.55 4.50 -6.52
CA ILE A 283 21.46 5.55 -6.96
C ILE A 283 22.61 5.76 -5.97
N ILE A 284 22.36 5.61 -4.65
CA ILE A 284 23.35 5.83 -3.58
C ILE A 284 24.23 4.59 -3.33
N GLU A 285 23.69 3.38 -3.43
CA GLU A 285 24.43 2.12 -3.24
C GLU A 285 25.42 1.84 -4.38
N ASP A 286 25.13 2.31 -5.60
CA ASP A 286 26.03 2.18 -6.76
C ASP A 286 27.12 3.26 -6.84
N ILE A 287 27.19 4.14 -5.84
CA ILE A 287 28.22 5.20 -5.75
C ILE A 287 29.54 4.59 -5.26
N ASN A 288 30.28 4.00 -6.20
CA ASN A 288 31.68 3.63 -5.99
C ASN A 288 32.55 4.89 -5.84
N ILE A 289 33.44 4.94 -4.86
CA ILE A 289 34.37 6.07 -4.62
C ILE A 289 35.18 6.42 -5.89
N ASN A 290 35.46 5.41 -6.73
CA ASN A 290 36.15 5.59 -8.01
C ASN A 290 35.28 6.30 -9.06
N LYS A 291 33.96 6.06 -9.07
CA LYS A 291 33.01 6.80 -9.92
C LYS A 291 32.78 8.21 -9.39
N VAL A 292 32.72 8.40 -8.07
CA VAL A 292 32.65 9.74 -7.45
C VAL A 292 33.86 10.58 -7.81
N LEU A 293 35.07 10.03 -7.71
CA LEU A 293 36.29 10.72 -8.10
C LEU A 293 36.31 11.08 -9.58
N LEU A 294 35.79 10.21 -10.47
CA LEU A 294 35.63 10.52 -11.89
C LEU A 294 34.61 11.64 -12.13
N ILE A 295 33.45 11.61 -11.47
CA ILE A 295 32.41 12.64 -11.56
C ILE A 295 32.92 13.99 -11.02
N LEU A 296 33.64 13.98 -9.90
CA LEU A 296 34.28 15.16 -9.30
C LEU A 296 35.38 15.73 -10.20
N ARG A 297 36.17 14.86 -10.86
CA ARG A 297 37.19 15.27 -11.83
C ARG A 297 36.56 15.90 -13.06
N ASP A 298 35.52 15.27 -13.61
CA ASP A 298 34.86 15.71 -14.83
C ASP A 298 34.00 16.97 -14.61
N ASN A 299 33.59 17.24 -13.36
CA ASN A 299 32.83 18.42 -12.94
C ASN A 299 33.57 19.24 -11.87
N VAL A 300 34.87 19.46 -12.08
CA VAL A 300 35.76 20.15 -11.12
C VAL A 300 35.23 21.52 -10.67
N VAL A 301 34.56 22.26 -11.56
CA VAL A 301 33.98 23.57 -11.24
C VAL A 301 32.85 23.45 -10.22
N GLY A 302 31.94 22.50 -10.41
CA GLY A 302 30.83 22.26 -9.49
C GLY A 302 31.32 21.74 -8.13
N ALA A 303 32.33 20.87 -8.13
CA ALA A 303 32.97 20.37 -6.91
C ALA A 303 33.61 21.51 -6.09
N VAL A 304 34.33 22.43 -6.75
CA VAL A 304 34.95 23.59 -6.10
C VAL A 304 33.89 24.51 -5.50
N ILE A 305 32.78 24.78 -6.20
CA ILE A 305 31.68 25.60 -5.67
C ILE A 305 31.07 24.97 -4.42
N ILE A 306 30.82 23.66 -4.42
CA ILE A 306 30.22 22.96 -3.28
C ILE A 306 31.17 22.95 -2.07
N VAL A 307 32.44 22.60 -2.28
CA VAL A 307 33.44 22.55 -1.20
C VAL A 307 33.71 23.94 -0.62
N THR A 308 33.77 24.97 -1.47
CA THR A 308 33.92 26.36 -0.99
C THR A 308 32.69 26.82 -0.21
N ALA A 309 31.46 26.52 -0.68
CA ALA A 309 30.26 26.85 0.07
C ALA A 309 30.21 26.17 1.45
N LEU A 310 30.60 24.89 1.53
CA LEU A 310 30.64 24.13 2.79
C LEU A 310 31.65 24.69 3.80
N ILE A 311 32.70 25.38 3.36
CA ILE A 311 33.70 25.98 4.25
C ILE A 311 33.32 27.44 4.59
N TRP A 312 32.96 28.22 3.58
CA TRP A 312 32.77 29.67 3.73
C TRP A 312 31.42 30.04 4.35
N VAL A 313 30.35 29.27 4.13
CA VAL A 313 29.04 29.55 4.75
C VAL A 313 29.11 29.36 6.28
N PRO A 314 29.62 28.23 6.82
CA PRO A 314 29.77 28.09 8.27
C PRO A 314 30.76 29.07 8.89
N ALA A 315 31.88 29.36 8.20
CA ALA A 315 32.85 30.36 8.67
C ALA A 315 32.23 31.76 8.72
N SER A 316 31.44 32.14 7.72
CA SER A 316 30.71 33.41 7.70
C SER A 316 29.67 33.49 8.83
N CYS A 317 28.91 32.41 9.07
CA CYS A 317 27.99 32.33 10.20
C CYS A 317 28.72 32.42 11.56
N LEU A 318 29.88 31.77 11.70
CA LEU A 318 30.68 31.80 12.93
C LEU A 318 31.27 33.18 13.17
N ILE A 319 31.81 33.84 12.14
CA ILE A 319 32.31 35.21 12.23
C ILE A 319 31.17 36.14 12.63
N ASN A 320 30.01 36.06 11.97
CA ASN A 320 28.84 36.88 12.31
C ASN A 320 28.38 36.66 13.76
N TYR A 321 28.41 35.41 14.25
CA TYR A 321 28.11 35.10 15.64
C TYR A 321 29.13 35.69 16.62
N LEU A 322 30.43 35.59 16.31
CA LEU A 322 31.50 36.16 17.13
C LEU A 322 31.49 37.69 17.14
N ASP A 323 31.17 38.32 16.01
CA ASP A 323 31.12 39.76 15.87
C ASP A 323 29.91 40.33 16.65
N LYS A 324 28.76 39.66 16.56
CA LYS A 324 27.58 39.97 17.39
C LYS A 324 27.89 39.85 18.88
N LYS A 325 28.59 38.79 19.30
CA LYS A 325 29.00 38.60 20.70
C LYS A 325 30.03 39.64 21.18
N ARG A 326 30.90 40.13 20.29
CA ARG A 326 31.86 41.21 20.60
C ARG A 326 31.19 42.58 20.69
N LEU A 327 30.17 42.83 19.88
CA LEU A 327 29.33 44.03 19.98
C LEU A 327 28.56 44.06 21.29
N GLU A 328 27.99 42.91 21.71
CA GLU A 328 27.32 42.78 23.00
C GLU A 328 28.26 43.05 24.18
N LYS A 329 29.51 42.54 24.14
CA LYS A 329 30.54 42.85 25.15
C LYS A 329 31.05 44.29 25.14
N ARG A 330 30.93 45.02 24.01
CA ARG A 330 31.28 46.44 23.94
C ARG A 330 30.16 47.34 24.49
N TYR A 331 28.98 46.77 24.72
CA TYR A 331 27.78 47.46 25.23
C TYR A 331 27.45 47.11 26.69
N GLU A 332 28.31 46.36 27.40
CA GLU A 332 28.24 46.22 28.86
C GLU A 332 28.75 47.52 29.53
N PRO A 333 27.90 48.29 30.24
CA PRO A 333 28.35 49.44 31.01
C PRO A 333 28.95 48.97 32.34
N ASP A 334 30.11 49.52 32.67
CA ASP A 334 30.84 49.24 33.90
C ASP A 334 30.00 49.60 35.13
N SER A 335 30.00 48.69 36.11
CA SER A 335 29.19 48.75 37.31
C SER A 335 29.90 49.56 38.39
N ASP A 336 29.46 50.79 38.66
CA ASP A 336 29.58 51.36 40.00
C ASP A 336 28.46 52.37 40.29
N TYR A 337 28.05 52.40 41.57
CA TYR A 337 27.07 53.29 42.22
C TYR A 337 25.58 52.90 42.22
N THR A 338 25.25 51.92 43.07
CA THR A 338 24.04 51.97 43.90
C THR A 338 24.11 53.13 44.90
N ARG A 339 23.41 54.25 44.65
CA ARG A 339 22.78 55.06 45.72
C ARG A 339 21.91 56.20 45.20
N PHE A 340 20.73 56.31 45.81
CA PHE A 340 19.85 57.47 45.89
C PHE A 340 18.99 57.88 44.67
N GLY A 341 17.68 57.80 44.87
CA GLY A 341 16.82 58.96 44.69
C GLY A 341 16.01 59.01 43.39
N THR A 342 14.71 58.79 43.54
CA THR A 342 13.59 59.30 42.72
C THR A 342 13.92 60.38 41.67
N LYS A 343 13.53 60.17 40.40
CA LYS A 343 12.79 61.18 39.60
C LYS A 343 12.31 60.61 38.26
N SER A 344 11.13 61.09 37.85
CA SER A 344 10.48 60.83 36.58
C SER A 344 11.07 61.67 35.43
N ARG A 345 10.45 61.47 34.24
CA ARG A 345 10.52 62.21 32.96
C ARG A 345 11.43 61.52 31.94
N GLU A 346 10.84 60.99 30.86
CA GLU A 346 10.49 61.78 29.66
C GLU A 346 11.69 62.62 29.25
N ASP A 347 12.48 62.09 28.31
CA ASP A 347 13.27 62.81 27.29
C ASP A 347 14.43 61.92 26.84
N LEU A 348 14.28 61.20 25.71
CA LEU A 348 15.44 60.63 25.02
C LEU A 348 15.19 60.21 23.57
N TRP A 349 14.63 61.08 22.71
CA TRP A 349 14.79 60.93 21.25
C TRP A 349 14.86 62.29 20.52
N MET A 350 16.07 62.80 20.32
CA MET A 350 16.51 63.70 19.23
C MET A 350 17.86 63.15 18.75
N ALA A 351 18.27 63.09 17.48
CA ALA A 351 18.09 63.95 16.28
C ALA A 351 18.42 63.10 14.99
N PRO A 352 18.60 63.62 13.74
CA PRO A 352 18.44 64.99 13.22
C PRO A 352 17.63 65.14 11.91
N ASP A 353 17.05 66.34 11.81
CA ASP A 353 16.84 67.23 10.65
C ASP A 353 16.77 66.66 9.20
N THR A 354 15.56 66.56 8.65
CA THR A 354 15.29 66.87 7.23
C THR A 354 13.94 67.58 7.12
N ALA A 355 13.97 68.82 6.62
CA ALA A 355 12.79 69.67 6.49
C ALA A 355 11.73 69.10 5.53
N LYS A 356 10.50 68.89 6.03
CA LYS A 356 9.29 68.77 5.21
C LYS A 356 8.22 69.73 5.74
N LYS A 357 7.82 70.67 4.88
CA LYS A 357 6.79 71.68 5.15
C LYS A 357 5.43 71.11 4.70
N VAL A 358 4.51 70.92 5.64
CA VAL A 358 3.12 70.48 5.36
C VAL A 358 2.17 71.65 5.62
N ILE A 359 1.35 71.98 4.63
CA ILE A 359 0.30 73.01 4.69
C ILE A 359 -1.04 72.29 4.95
N ASN A 360 -1.77 72.69 5.98
CA ASN A 360 -3.08 72.14 6.31
C ASN A 360 -4.21 73.05 5.79
N ILE A 361 -5.08 72.51 4.92
CA ILE A 361 -6.34 73.14 4.52
C ILE A 361 -7.48 72.44 5.27
N LYS A 362 -8.38 73.20 5.91
CA LYS A 362 -9.58 72.70 6.58
C LYS A 362 -10.75 72.63 5.60
N VAL A 363 -11.42 71.48 5.52
CA VAL A 363 -12.70 71.30 4.81
C VAL A 363 -13.87 71.35 5.82
N PRO A 364 -14.98 72.07 5.55
CA PRO A 364 -16.13 72.13 6.47
C PRO A 364 -17.02 70.88 6.40
N LYS A 365 -17.57 70.46 7.55
CA LYS A 365 -18.56 69.38 7.69
C LYS A 365 -19.97 69.85 7.29
N PRO A 366 -20.81 68.97 6.72
CA PRO A 366 -22.21 69.29 6.41
C PRO A 366 -23.09 69.30 7.69
N PRO A 367 -24.21 70.06 7.72
CA PRO A 367 -25.10 70.11 8.86
C PRO A 367 -26.05 68.90 8.92
N ASN A 368 -26.34 68.47 10.14
CA ASN A 368 -27.24 67.37 10.48
C ASN A 368 -28.71 67.86 10.52
N PRO A 369 -29.68 67.13 9.96
CA PRO A 369 -31.07 67.57 9.92
C PRO A 369 -31.83 67.04 11.15
N GLN A 370 -32.32 67.96 12.00
CA GLN A 370 -33.62 67.90 12.70
C GLN A 370 -33.69 69.00 13.78
N ALA A 371 -34.31 70.13 13.41
CA ALA A 371 -35.01 71.03 14.30
C ALA A 371 -36.23 71.57 13.54
N ALA A 372 -37.40 71.42 14.17
CA ALA A 372 -38.76 71.56 13.66
C ALA A 372 -39.17 72.97 13.17
N MET A 373 -39.86 73.05 12.03
CA MET A 373 -41.27 73.45 11.85
C MET A 373 -41.59 73.61 10.37
#